data_AF-A0A9P3PRV1-F1
#
_entry.id   AF-A0A9P3PRV1-F1
#
_cell.length_a   1.000
_cell.length_b   1.000
_cell.length_c   1.000
_cell.angle_alpha   90.00
_cell.angle_beta   90.00
_cell.angle_gamma   90.00
#
_symmetry.space_group_name_H-M   'P 1'
#
loop_
_entity.id
_entity.type
_entity.pdbx_description
1 polymer ?
#
loop_
_entity_poly.entity_id
_entity_poly.type
_entity_poly.pdbx_seq_one_letter_code
_entity_poly.pdbx_strand_id
1 'polypeptide(L)'
;MLERIDRRLKRIFSGDLPSLDPVDCFTQGAVAEEKYSVAGSWDTLPFPLMHTDLNQVNFLVDDDFNIKGILNWNDWAYRLPLQCAMMCPAMMAAGNDSPQEVQFRNDRPGFVDHFSSAISSTGLRGDMAVHLPSILADDELQFLYSSATSDGAYAGWVTKYPVRRTHWIDAATTALDSFVLVHPAMITSSEVLSVRVRSLEMQAEGLARAELCSNRHRCPSAFHTGGVDAMITILLVALVMYSI
;
A
#
# COMPACT_ATOMS: atom_id res chain seq x y z
N MET A 1 -5.41 -3.13 7.12
CA MET A 1 -4.98 -1.78 6.72
C MET A 1 -5.42 -0.74 7.73
N LEU A 2 -6.69 -0.76 8.16
CA LEU A 2 -7.25 0.23 9.09
C LEU A 2 -6.46 0.33 10.41
N GLU A 3 -6.06 -0.79 11.02
CA GLU A 3 -5.25 -0.73 12.25
C GLU A 3 -3.88 -0.04 12.05
N ARG A 4 -3.32 -0.11 10.84
CA ARG A 4 -2.05 0.55 10.51
C ARG A 4 -2.24 2.05 10.38
N ILE A 5 -3.35 2.44 9.75
CA ILE A 5 -3.77 3.84 9.67
C ILE A 5 -4.01 4.37 11.08
N ASP A 6 -4.69 3.63 11.96
CA ASP A 6 -4.89 4.01 13.36
C ASP A 6 -3.57 4.16 14.13
N ARG A 7 -2.65 3.20 13.97
CA ARG A 7 -1.31 3.29 14.58
C ARG A 7 -0.54 4.50 14.07
N ARG A 8 -0.63 4.81 12.78
CA ARG A 8 -0.03 5.99 12.17
C ARG A 8 -0.67 7.27 12.72
N LEU A 9 -1.99 7.35 12.78
CA LEU A 9 -2.73 8.48 13.34
C LEU A 9 -2.35 8.74 14.80
N LYS A 10 -2.23 7.70 15.62
CA LYS A 10 -1.74 7.83 17.01
C LYS A 10 -0.34 8.46 17.07
N ARG A 11 0.56 8.07 16.17
CA ARG A 11 1.91 8.64 16.07
C ARG A 11 1.89 10.08 15.56
N ILE A 12 1.02 10.42 14.61
CA ILE A 12 0.83 11.80 14.14
C ILE A 12 0.34 12.67 15.30
N PHE A 13 -0.71 12.25 16.00
CA PHE A 13 -1.30 13.01 17.10
C PHE A 13 -0.42 13.11 18.36
N SER A 14 0.55 12.21 18.52
CA SER A 14 1.57 12.30 19.59
C SER A 14 2.81 13.11 19.18
N GLY A 15 2.90 13.54 17.92
CA GLY A 15 4.05 14.30 17.41
C GLY A 15 5.22 13.45 16.90
N ASP A 16 5.08 12.11 16.88
CA ASP A 16 6.11 11.17 16.41
C ASP A 16 6.22 11.11 14.87
N LEU A 17 5.22 11.63 14.14
CA LEU A 17 5.18 11.69 12.67
C LEU A 17 4.63 13.04 12.18
N PRO A 18 5.33 14.16 12.41
CA PRO A 18 4.80 15.50 12.11
C PRO A 18 4.74 15.82 10.61
N SER A 19 5.39 15.04 9.75
CA SER A 19 5.44 15.25 8.30
C SER A 19 4.22 14.72 7.55
N LEU A 20 3.36 13.93 8.22
CA LEU A 20 2.19 13.32 7.60
C LEU A 20 0.93 14.06 7.99
N ASP A 21 0.05 14.24 7.01
CA ASP A 21 -1.24 14.88 7.23
C ASP A 21 -2.23 13.84 7.79
N PRO A 22 -2.83 14.07 8.97
CA PRO A 22 -3.86 13.20 9.50
C PRO A 22 -5.10 13.13 8.59
N VAL A 23 -5.45 14.20 7.86
CA VAL A 23 -6.57 14.20 6.91
C VAL A 23 -6.31 13.19 5.80
N ASP A 24 -5.10 13.19 5.24
CA ASP A 24 -4.72 12.23 4.20
C ASP A 24 -4.78 10.80 4.71
N CYS A 25 -4.42 10.55 5.98
CA CYS A 25 -4.52 9.24 6.59
C CYS A 25 -5.98 8.78 6.75
N PHE A 26 -6.89 9.66 7.15
CA PHE A 26 -8.32 9.34 7.21
C PHE A 26 -8.91 9.09 5.83
N THR A 27 -8.55 9.90 4.83
CA THR A 27 -8.98 9.66 3.46
C THR A 27 -8.43 8.35 2.91
N GLN A 28 -7.17 8.02 3.23
CA GLN A 28 -6.58 6.73 2.87
C GLN A 28 -7.41 5.57 3.45
N GLY A 29 -7.86 5.69 4.70
CA GLY A 29 -8.73 4.71 5.36
C GLY A 29 -10.09 4.59 4.68
N ALA A 30 -10.72 5.73 4.39
CA ALA A 30 -12.00 5.77 3.69
C ALA A 30 -11.93 5.14 2.29
N VAL A 31 -10.88 5.46 1.51
CA VAL A 31 -10.67 4.87 0.17
C VAL A 31 -10.46 3.35 0.28
N ALA A 32 -9.71 2.91 1.29
CA ALA A 32 -9.48 1.49 1.54
C ALA A 32 -10.78 0.73 1.83
N GLU A 33 -11.64 1.32 2.65
CA GLU A 33 -12.92 0.75 3.04
C GLU A 33 -13.90 0.73 1.87
N GLU A 34 -14.10 1.87 1.21
CA GLU A 34 -15.07 2.02 0.12
C GLU A 34 -14.71 1.17 -1.10
N LYS A 35 -13.46 1.28 -1.59
CA LYS A 35 -13.09 0.65 -2.87
C LYS A 35 -12.76 -0.83 -2.73
N TYR A 36 -12.16 -1.22 -1.61
CA TYR A 36 -11.50 -2.52 -1.50
C TYR A 36 -12.11 -3.41 -0.43
N SER A 37 -13.13 -2.93 0.28
CA SER A 37 -13.82 -3.70 1.32
C SER A 37 -12.83 -4.38 2.27
N VAL A 38 -11.77 -3.66 2.66
CA VAL A 38 -10.68 -4.17 3.53
C VAL A 38 -11.20 -4.24 4.97
N ALA A 39 -12.24 -5.03 5.19
CA ALA A 39 -12.77 -5.31 6.51
C ALA A 39 -11.92 -6.39 7.18
N GLY A 40 -11.01 -5.96 8.07
CA GLY A 40 -10.40 -6.75 9.16
C GLY A 40 -9.48 -7.94 8.82
N SER A 41 -9.75 -8.74 7.77
CA SER A 41 -9.04 -10.01 7.54
C SER A 41 -7.57 -9.83 7.14
N TRP A 42 -7.23 -8.67 6.58
CA TRP A 42 -5.93 -8.41 5.98
C TRP A 42 -4.83 -8.06 6.98
N ASP A 43 -5.22 -7.58 8.16
CA ASP A 43 -4.28 -7.35 9.27
C ASP A 43 -3.96 -8.66 10.02
N THR A 44 -4.71 -9.75 9.75
CA THR A 44 -4.44 -11.09 10.28
C THR A 44 -3.44 -11.90 9.44
N LEU A 45 -3.09 -11.40 8.26
CA LEU A 45 -2.11 -12.04 7.38
C LEU A 45 -0.72 -12.04 8.03
N PRO A 46 0.12 -13.06 7.78
CA PRO A 46 1.45 -13.14 8.36
C PRO A 46 2.33 -11.99 7.88
N PHE A 47 3.35 -11.68 8.70
CA PHE A 47 4.30 -10.61 8.44
C PHE A 47 5.67 -11.23 8.12
N PRO A 48 5.86 -11.78 6.90
CA PRO A 48 7.14 -12.34 6.54
C PRO A 48 8.25 -11.29 6.67
N LEU A 49 9.43 -11.75 7.09
CA LEU A 49 10.64 -10.96 6.95
C LEU A 49 10.99 -10.91 5.46
N MET A 50 11.04 -9.72 4.90
CA MET A 50 11.36 -9.49 3.50
C MET A 50 12.60 -8.63 3.38
N HIS A 51 13.52 -8.98 2.47
CA HIS A 51 14.74 -8.22 2.20
C HIS A 51 14.51 -6.87 1.48
N THR A 52 13.39 -6.70 0.78
CA THR A 52 12.93 -5.50 0.02
C THR A 52 13.86 -4.88 -1.02
N ASP A 53 15.15 -5.18 -1.01
CA ASP A 53 16.17 -4.71 -1.95
C ASP A 53 16.87 -5.89 -2.63
N LEU A 54 16.13 -6.68 -3.40
CA LEU A 54 16.66 -7.83 -4.14
C LEU A 54 17.30 -7.40 -5.48
N ASN A 55 18.15 -6.38 -5.42
CA ASN A 55 18.97 -5.97 -6.56
C ASN A 55 20.11 -6.98 -6.81
N GLN A 56 20.68 -6.97 -8.02
CA GLN A 56 21.72 -7.91 -8.41
C GLN A 56 22.98 -7.85 -7.52
N VAL A 57 23.30 -6.67 -6.95
CA VAL A 57 24.50 -6.49 -6.12
C VAL A 57 24.35 -7.10 -4.73
N ASN A 58 23.12 -7.44 -4.33
CA ASN A 58 22.82 -8.09 -3.07
C ASN A 58 22.78 -9.63 -3.17
N PHE A 59 23.07 -10.23 -4.33
CA PHE A 59 23.18 -11.69 -4.46
C PHE A 59 24.63 -12.15 -4.49
N LEU A 60 24.93 -13.19 -3.71
CA LEU A 60 26.15 -13.97 -3.86
C LEU A 60 25.88 -15.14 -4.82
N VAL A 61 26.72 -15.29 -5.84
CA VAL A 61 26.66 -16.39 -6.79
C VAL A 61 27.98 -17.17 -6.80
N ASP A 62 27.95 -18.46 -7.12
CA ASP A 62 29.17 -19.24 -7.41
C ASP A 62 29.61 -19.13 -8.87
N ASP A 63 30.66 -19.86 -9.24
CA ASP A 63 31.23 -19.89 -10.60
C ASP A 63 30.25 -20.42 -11.66
N ASP A 64 29.20 -21.14 -11.23
CA ASP A 64 28.13 -21.70 -12.07
C ASP A 64 26.86 -20.82 -12.03
N PHE A 65 26.95 -19.59 -11.51
CA PHE A 65 25.83 -18.64 -11.34
C PHE A 65 24.69 -19.11 -10.41
N ASN A 66 24.93 -20.10 -9.54
CA ASN A 66 23.96 -20.50 -8.53
C ASN A 66 23.98 -19.50 -7.37
N ILE A 67 22.80 -19.05 -6.93
CA ILE A 67 22.67 -18.18 -5.75
C ILE A 67 23.11 -18.95 -4.49
N LYS A 68 24.12 -18.44 -3.81
CA LYS A 68 24.65 -18.97 -2.54
C LYS A 68 24.21 -18.18 -1.31
N GLY A 69 23.77 -16.94 -1.50
CA GLY A 69 23.33 -16.10 -0.40
C GLY A 69 22.74 -14.78 -0.86
N ILE A 70 22.08 -14.11 0.08
CA ILE A 70 21.54 -12.75 -0.06
C ILE A 70 22.24 -11.89 0.99
N LEU A 71 22.86 -10.79 0.57
CA LEU A 71 23.60 -9.82 1.39
C LEU A 71 22.69 -8.68 1.87
N ASN A 72 23.22 -7.76 2.70
CA ASN A 72 22.59 -6.47 3.01
C ASN A 72 21.21 -6.56 3.70
N TRP A 73 21.08 -7.46 4.68
CA TRP A 73 19.83 -7.61 5.46
C TRP A 73 19.62 -6.49 6.50
N ASN A 74 20.61 -5.65 6.76
CA ASN A 74 20.58 -4.66 7.84
C ASN A 74 19.64 -3.47 7.55
N ASP A 75 19.66 -2.94 6.32
CA ASP A 75 18.98 -1.66 6.03
C ASP A 75 17.67 -1.86 5.27
N TRP A 76 17.46 -3.06 4.72
CA TRP A 76 16.36 -3.34 3.81
C TRP A 76 15.47 -4.50 4.27
N ALA A 77 15.86 -5.24 5.32
CA ALA A 77 15.00 -6.31 5.83
C ALA A 77 13.87 -5.76 6.72
N TYR A 78 12.63 -5.90 6.27
CA TYR A 78 11.43 -5.47 7.00
C TYR A 78 10.44 -6.61 7.17
N ARG A 79 9.81 -6.69 8.35
CA ARG A 79 8.58 -7.48 8.50
C ARG A 79 7.42 -6.72 7.88
N LEU A 80 7.08 -7.10 6.66
CA LEU A 80 5.99 -6.51 5.91
C LEU A 80 4.80 -7.46 5.93
N PRO A 81 3.56 -6.97 5.90
CA PRO A 81 2.41 -7.83 5.64
C PRO A 81 2.63 -8.62 4.37
N LEU A 82 2.14 -9.85 4.34
CA LEU A 82 2.24 -10.72 3.18
C LEU A 82 1.84 -10.01 1.89
N GLN A 83 0.73 -9.25 1.92
CA GLN A 83 0.29 -8.46 0.77
C GLN A 83 1.38 -7.50 0.29
N CYS A 84 2.04 -6.78 1.20
CA CYS A 84 3.13 -5.86 0.86
C CYS A 84 4.37 -6.59 0.36
N ALA A 85 4.71 -7.72 0.95
CA ALA A 85 5.85 -8.52 0.51
C ALA A 85 5.66 -9.00 -0.93
N MET A 86 4.43 -9.29 -1.31
CA MET A 86 4.09 -9.69 -2.68
C MET A 86 4.00 -8.53 -3.67
N MET A 87 3.92 -7.27 -3.19
CA MET A 87 4.00 -6.09 -4.05
C MET A 87 5.42 -5.76 -4.49
N CYS A 88 6.44 -6.34 -3.85
CA CYS A 88 7.84 -6.01 -4.04
C CYS A 88 8.63 -7.08 -4.80
N PRO A 89 8.34 -7.39 -6.07
CA PRO A 89 9.42 -7.81 -6.94
C PRO A 89 9.98 -6.54 -7.58
N ALA A 90 10.76 -5.74 -6.85
CA ALA A 90 11.86 -5.01 -7.49
C ALA A 90 12.99 -6.03 -7.77
N MET A 91 12.65 -7.14 -8.44
CA MET A 91 13.57 -8.22 -8.70
C MET A 91 14.42 -7.81 -9.89
N MET A 92 15.72 -7.62 -9.63
CA MET A 92 16.75 -7.58 -10.66
C MET A 92 16.50 -6.55 -11.79
N ALA A 93 16.35 -5.27 -11.47
CA ALA A 93 16.57 -4.24 -12.48
C ALA A 93 18.06 -4.27 -12.89
N ALA A 94 18.35 -4.87 -14.03
CA ALA A 94 19.69 -4.92 -14.62
C ALA A 94 20.05 -3.53 -15.15
N GLY A 95 20.57 -2.67 -14.29
CA GLY A 95 21.15 -1.38 -14.70
C GLY A 95 20.16 -0.37 -15.28
N ASN A 96 20.74 0.70 -15.84
CA ASN A 96 20.05 1.95 -16.21
C ASN A 96 19.20 1.88 -17.50
N ASP A 97 18.87 0.69 -18.01
CA ASP A 97 18.33 0.54 -19.37
C ASP A 97 16.80 0.26 -19.40
N SER A 98 16.07 1.21 -20.00
CA SER A 98 14.63 1.17 -20.39
C SER A 98 13.57 1.24 -19.25
N PRO A 99 12.29 1.57 -19.56
CA PRO A 99 11.27 1.82 -18.55
C PRO A 99 10.88 0.52 -17.84
N GLN A 100 11.46 0.35 -16.67
CA GLN A 100 11.31 -0.76 -15.71
C GLN A 100 9.84 -1.22 -15.52
N GLU A 101 8.89 -0.31 -15.69
CA GLU A 101 7.46 -0.55 -15.47
C GLU A 101 6.83 -1.60 -16.40
N VAL A 102 7.29 -1.71 -17.66
CA VAL A 102 6.70 -2.66 -18.63
C VAL A 102 7.12 -4.09 -18.31
N GLN A 103 8.39 -4.30 -18.00
CA GLN A 103 8.91 -5.63 -17.68
C GLN A 103 8.36 -6.15 -16.34
N PHE A 104 8.23 -5.26 -15.34
CA PHE A 104 7.57 -5.63 -14.09
C PHE A 104 6.11 -6.07 -14.26
N ARG A 105 5.34 -5.38 -15.11
CA ARG A 105 3.95 -5.78 -15.41
C ARG A 105 3.87 -7.15 -16.07
N ASN A 106 4.89 -7.52 -16.84
CA ASN A 106 4.94 -8.75 -17.60
C ASN A 106 5.35 -9.94 -16.72
N ASP A 107 6.34 -9.78 -15.85
CA ASP A 107 6.79 -10.88 -14.99
C ASP A 107 5.79 -11.17 -13.87
N ARG A 108 5.00 -10.17 -13.48
CA ARG A 108 4.09 -10.24 -12.34
C ARG A 108 3.10 -11.40 -12.36
N PRO A 109 2.35 -11.73 -13.43
CA PRO A 109 1.43 -12.86 -13.41
C PRO A 109 2.11 -14.19 -13.06
N GLY A 110 3.27 -14.47 -13.68
CA GLY A 110 4.10 -15.62 -13.32
C GLY A 110 4.50 -15.62 -11.85
N PHE A 111 4.63 -14.43 -11.23
CA PHE A 111 4.94 -14.26 -9.81
C PHE A 111 3.85 -14.88 -8.97
N VAL A 112 2.67 -14.36 -9.24
CA VAL A 112 1.44 -14.61 -8.52
C VAL A 112 1.14 -16.09 -8.60
N ASP A 113 1.22 -16.66 -9.79
CA ASP A 113 0.90 -18.06 -10.03
C ASP A 113 1.84 -18.98 -9.26
N HIS A 114 3.16 -18.74 -9.35
CA HIS A 114 4.13 -19.57 -8.67
C HIS A 114 4.05 -19.42 -7.14
N PHE A 115 3.92 -18.18 -6.66
CA PHE A 115 3.78 -17.89 -5.24
C PHE A 115 2.51 -18.49 -4.65
N SER A 116 1.38 -18.36 -5.35
CA SER A 116 0.09 -18.91 -4.93
C SER A 116 0.13 -20.44 -4.91
N SER A 117 0.75 -21.06 -5.92
CA SER A 117 0.97 -22.50 -5.96
C SER A 117 1.78 -22.98 -4.76
N ALA A 118 2.82 -22.24 -4.39
CA ALA A 118 3.70 -22.65 -3.31
C ALA A 118 3.19 -22.32 -1.90
N ILE A 119 2.40 -21.26 -1.72
CA ILE A 119 1.61 -21.09 -0.49
C ILE A 119 0.63 -22.25 -0.33
N SER A 120 -0.01 -22.65 -1.43
CA SER A 120 -0.95 -23.77 -1.42
C SER A 120 -0.27 -25.10 -1.07
N SER A 121 0.99 -25.29 -1.46
CA SER A 121 1.76 -26.51 -1.15
C SER A 121 2.38 -26.53 0.25
N THR A 122 2.57 -25.38 0.88
CA THR A 122 3.18 -25.25 2.23
C THR A 122 2.19 -25.40 3.37
N GLY A 123 0.89 -25.56 3.09
CA GLY A 123 -0.15 -25.70 4.12
C GLY A 123 -0.46 -24.39 4.87
N LEU A 124 0.06 -23.26 4.38
CA LEU A 124 -0.38 -21.94 4.81
C LEU A 124 -1.88 -21.80 4.54
N ARG A 125 -2.58 -21.23 5.51
CA ARG A 125 -4.04 -21.08 5.61
C ARG A 125 -4.67 -20.78 4.24
N GLY A 126 -5.44 -21.74 3.71
CA GLY A 126 -5.94 -21.71 2.33
C GLY A 126 -6.89 -20.55 2.02
N ASP A 127 -7.48 -19.93 3.05
CA ASP A 127 -8.22 -18.67 2.97
C ASP A 127 -7.36 -17.51 2.45
N MET A 128 -6.05 -17.50 2.75
CA MET A 128 -5.14 -16.47 2.29
C MET A 128 -4.87 -16.54 0.79
N ALA A 129 -4.63 -17.75 0.26
CA ALA A 129 -4.31 -17.96 -1.16
C ALA A 129 -5.44 -17.48 -2.09
N VAL A 130 -6.69 -17.52 -1.63
CA VAL A 130 -7.86 -17.06 -2.41
C VAL A 130 -7.84 -15.55 -2.63
N HIS A 131 -7.33 -14.77 -1.68
CA HIS A 131 -7.35 -13.31 -1.77
C HIS A 131 -6.14 -12.74 -2.52
N LEU A 132 -5.01 -13.45 -2.53
CA LEU A 132 -3.75 -12.95 -3.10
C LEU A 132 -3.84 -12.53 -4.57
N PRO A 133 -4.45 -13.30 -5.51
CA PRO A 133 -4.54 -12.89 -6.90
C PRO A 133 -5.25 -11.55 -7.10
N SER A 134 -6.35 -11.30 -6.38
CA SER A 134 -7.11 -10.05 -6.47
C SER A 134 -6.31 -8.84 -5.99
N ILE A 135 -5.41 -9.02 -5.02
CA ILE A 135 -4.49 -7.98 -4.54
C ILE A 135 -3.49 -7.58 -5.61
N LEU A 136 -2.94 -8.60 -6.27
CA LEU A 136 -1.83 -8.44 -7.19
C LEU A 136 -2.29 -7.96 -8.56
N ALA A 137 -3.56 -8.18 -8.89
CA ALA A 137 -4.18 -7.64 -10.08
C ALA A 137 -4.53 -6.15 -9.98
N ASP A 138 -4.55 -5.59 -8.76
CA ASP A 138 -4.99 -4.21 -8.53
C ASP A 138 -3.82 -3.28 -8.18
N ASP A 139 -3.21 -2.67 -9.21
CA ASP A 139 -2.11 -1.71 -9.05
C ASP A 139 -2.50 -0.49 -8.20
N GLU A 140 -3.79 -0.13 -8.17
CA GLU A 140 -4.29 0.99 -7.37
C GLU A 140 -4.30 0.64 -5.87
N LEU A 141 -4.82 -0.55 -5.54
CA LEU A 141 -4.80 -1.09 -4.18
C LEU A 141 -3.37 -1.19 -3.66
N GLN A 142 -2.45 -1.61 -4.53
CA GLN A 142 -1.05 -1.75 -4.15
C GLN A 142 -0.38 -0.43 -3.84
N PHE A 143 -0.67 0.58 -4.66
CA PHE A 143 -0.18 1.92 -4.43
C PHE A 143 -0.74 2.49 -3.13
N LEU A 144 -2.01 2.23 -2.82
CA LEU A 144 -2.66 2.57 -1.56
C LEU A 144 -2.00 1.88 -0.34
N TYR A 145 -1.65 0.60 -0.45
CA TYR A 145 -0.93 -0.10 0.62
C TYR A 145 0.50 0.43 0.79
N SER A 146 1.18 0.73 -0.31
CA SER A 146 2.54 1.25 -0.28
C SER A 146 2.59 2.62 0.39
N SER A 147 1.62 3.50 0.13
CA SER A 147 1.50 4.79 0.82
C SER A 147 1.22 4.65 2.32
N ALA A 148 0.67 3.52 2.78
CA ALA A 148 0.49 3.23 4.20
C ALA A 148 1.80 2.82 4.91
N THR A 149 2.90 2.64 4.17
CA THR A 149 4.16 2.12 4.71
C THR A 149 5.42 2.88 4.29
N SER A 150 5.36 3.66 3.21
CA SER A 150 6.49 4.43 2.66
C SER A 150 6.11 5.90 2.47
N ASP A 151 6.98 6.80 2.94
CA ASP A 151 6.81 8.25 2.80
C ASP A 151 6.83 8.70 1.32
N GLY A 152 7.68 8.07 0.50
CA GLY A 152 7.75 8.36 -0.93
C GLY A 152 6.47 7.93 -1.67
N ALA A 153 5.94 6.75 -1.34
CA ALA A 153 4.66 6.28 -1.87
C ALA A 153 3.49 7.14 -1.37
N TYR A 154 3.55 7.63 -0.13
CA TYR A 154 2.59 8.57 0.43
C TYR A 154 2.56 9.88 -0.36
N ALA A 155 3.71 10.51 -0.62
CA ALA A 155 3.79 11.73 -1.41
C ALA A 155 3.21 11.53 -2.83
N GLY A 156 3.53 10.39 -3.46
CA GLY A 156 2.94 10.02 -4.74
C GLY A 156 1.42 9.84 -4.66
N TRP A 157 0.93 9.21 -3.58
CA TRP A 157 -0.50 8.97 -3.36
C TRP A 157 -1.28 10.25 -3.18
N VAL A 158 -0.80 11.17 -2.34
CA VAL A 158 -1.43 12.49 -2.14
C VAL A 158 -1.49 13.28 -3.45
N THR A 159 -0.48 13.15 -4.30
CA THR A 159 -0.43 13.80 -5.62
C THR A 159 -1.44 13.17 -6.59
N LYS A 160 -1.51 11.84 -6.64
CA LYS A 160 -2.37 11.08 -7.57
C LYS A 160 -3.85 11.13 -7.19
N TYR A 161 -4.13 11.07 -5.90
CA TYR A 161 -5.45 11.18 -5.30
C TYR A 161 -5.48 12.48 -4.52
N PRO A 162 -5.61 13.65 -5.20
CA PRO A 162 -5.78 14.89 -4.47
C PRO A 162 -6.98 14.70 -3.55
N VAL A 163 -6.70 14.63 -2.25
CA VAL A 163 -7.58 14.30 -1.12
C VAL A 163 -8.74 15.30 -0.95
N ARG A 164 -8.96 16.15 -1.95
CA ARG A 164 -9.83 17.32 -1.94
C ARG A 164 -11.11 17.13 -2.75
N ARG A 165 -11.57 15.89 -2.96
CA ARG A 165 -12.94 15.66 -3.45
C ARG A 165 -13.88 15.65 -2.25
N THR A 166 -15.01 16.33 -2.36
CA THR A 166 -15.95 16.55 -1.23
C THR A 166 -16.35 15.24 -0.53
N HIS A 167 -16.73 14.21 -1.28
CA HIS A 167 -17.11 12.92 -0.69
C HIS A 167 -15.99 12.24 0.11
N TRP A 168 -14.72 12.42 -0.27
CA TRP A 168 -13.59 11.85 0.47
C TRP A 168 -13.28 12.63 1.75
N ILE A 169 -13.59 13.92 1.79
CA ILE A 169 -13.49 14.73 3.02
C ILE A 169 -14.62 14.37 3.98
N ASP A 170 -15.83 14.13 3.46
CA ASP A 170 -16.96 13.65 4.26
C ASP A 170 -16.67 12.27 4.87
N ALA A 171 -16.12 11.36 4.07
CA ALA A 171 -15.70 10.06 4.53
C ALA A 171 -14.55 10.16 5.56
N ALA A 172 -13.57 11.03 5.34
CA ALA A 172 -12.49 11.29 6.31
C ALA A 172 -13.01 11.86 7.63
N THR A 173 -14.01 12.73 7.59
CA THR A 173 -14.66 13.29 8.79
C THR A 173 -15.40 12.21 9.56
N THR A 174 -16.13 11.33 8.86
CA THR A 174 -16.80 10.18 9.46
C THR A 174 -15.80 9.20 10.08
N ALA A 175 -14.66 8.97 9.41
CA ALA A 175 -13.58 8.13 9.90
C ALA A 175 -12.91 8.75 11.15
N LEU A 176 -12.71 10.07 11.18
CA LEU A 176 -12.23 10.78 12.36
C LEU A 176 -13.18 10.61 13.55
N ASP A 177 -14.48 10.77 13.34
CA ASP A 177 -15.48 10.59 14.40
C ASP A 177 -15.46 9.16 14.96
N SER A 178 -15.36 8.17 14.06
CA SER A 178 -15.24 6.75 14.43
C SER A 178 -13.94 6.48 15.22
N PHE A 179 -12.81 7.04 14.79
CA PHE A 179 -11.53 6.92 15.49
C PHE A 179 -11.60 7.51 16.90
N VAL A 180 -12.21 8.68 17.04
CA VAL A 180 -12.37 9.37 18.33
C VAL A 180 -13.29 8.59 19.28
N LEU A 181 -14.33 7.92 18.76
CA LEU A 181 -15.18 7.04 19.56
C LEU A 181 -14.42 5.84 20.14
N VAL A 182 -13.50 5.25 19.36
CA VAL A 182 -12.65 4.13 19.80
C VAL A 182 -11.49 4.61 20.71
N HIS A 183 -11.14 5.89 20.64
CA HIS A 183 -10.05 6.50 21.39
C HIS A 183 -10.50 7.74 22.17
N PRO A 184 -11.33 7.58 23.22
CA PRO A 184 -11.95 8.70 23.93
C PRO A 184 -10.94 9.66 24.57
N ALA A 185 -9.74 9.17 24.92
CA ALA A 185 -8.64 10.01 25.42
C ALA A 185 -8.19 11.09 24.39
N MET A 186 -8.45 10.88 23.10
CA MET A 186 -8.09 11.80 22.02
C MET A 186 -9.17 12.84 21.72
N ILE A 187 -10.37 12.76 22.32
CA ILE A 187 -11.49 13.69 22.05
C ILE A 187 -11.07 15.16 22.25
N THR A 188 -10.30 15.42 23.30
CA THR A 188 -9.90 16.78 23.70
C THR A 188 -8.51 17.17 23.22
N SER A 189 -7.86 16.35 22.37
CA SER A 189 -6.56 16.69 21.79
C SER A 189 -6.68 17.90 20.88
N SER A 190 -5.77 18.87 21.04
CA SER A 190 -5.67 20.05 20.18
C SER A 190 -5.50 19.66 18.72
N GLU A 191 -4.76 18.59 18.46
CA GLU A 191 -4.48 18.07 17.13
C GLU A 191 -5.76 17.53 16.50
N VAL A 192 -6.53 16.70 17.21
CA VAL A 192 -7.82 16.18 16.75
C VAL A 192 -8.81 17.31 16.43
N LEU A 193 -8.89 18.31 17.30
CA LEU A 193 -9.74 19.48 17.08
C LEU A 193 -9.29 20.27 15.85
N SER A 194 -7.98 20.47 15.67
CA SER A 194 -7.42 21.14 14.50
C SER A 194 -7.75 20.39 13.20
N VAL A 195 -7.71 19.06 13.20
CA VAL A 195 -8.09 18.25 12.03
C VAL A 195 -9.57 18.42 11.72
N ARG A 196 -10.44 18.39 12.75
CA ARG A 196 -11.88 18.55 12.55
C ARG A 196 -12.23 19.92 11.97
N VAL A 197 -11.61 21.00 12.47
CA VAL A 197 -11.79 22.36 11.92
C VAL A 197 -11.35 22.39 10.46
N ARG A 198 -10.16 21.86 10.16
CA ARG A 198 -9.62 21.85 8.80
C ARG A 198 -10.49 21.05 7.82
N SER A 199 -11.03 19.90 8.23
CA SER A 199 -11.95 19.12 7.40
C SER A 199 -13.21 19.90 7.05
N LEU A 200 -13.78 20.65 8.01
CA LEU A 200 -14.95 21.51 7.78
C LEU A 200 -14.64 22.66 6.81
N GLU A 201 -13.47 23.29 6.93
CA GLU A 201 -13.02 24.32 6.00
C GLU A 201 -12.88 23.76 4.57
N MET A 202 -12.28 22.57 4.43
CA MET A 202 -12.15 21.90 3.14
C MET A 202 -13.50 21.52 2.51
N GLN A 203 -14.48 21.12 3.32
CA GLN A 203 -15.86 20.88 2.85
C GLN A 203 -16.50 22.16 2.32
N ALA A 204 -16.38 23.28 3.06
CA ALA A 204 -16.92 24.56 2.66
C ALA A 204 -16.30 25.07 1.34
N GLU A 205 -14.98 24.93 1.18
CA GLU A 205 -14.29 25.26 -0.07
C GLU A 205 -14.74 24.37 -1.24
N GLY A 206 -14.92 23.07 -0.98
CA GLY A 206 -15.39 22.11 -1.98
C GLY A 206 -16.79 22.46 -2.51
N LEU A 207 -17.71 22.83 -1.62
CA LEU A 207 -19.06 23.28 -1.97
C LEU A 207 -19.03 24.55 -2.82
N ALA A 208 -18.26 25.56 -2.41
CA ALA A 208 -18.11 26.81 -3.16
C ALA A 208 -17.56 26.59 -4.58
N ARG A 209 -16.59 25.66 -4.74
CA ARG A 209 -16.06 25.29 -6.06
C ARG A 209 -17.07 24.53 -6.91
N ALA A 210 -17.86 23.63 -6.31
CA ALA A 210 -18.89 22.89 -7.03
C ALA A 210 -19.98 23.83 -7.58
N GLU A 211 -20.39 24.86 -6.82
CA GLU A 211 -21.30 25.90 -7.29
C GLU A 211 -20.74 26.69 -8.48
N LEU A 212 -19.44 27.02 -8.46
CA LEU A 212 -18.76 27.70 -9.56
C LEU A 212 -18.64 26.81 -10.82
N CYS A 213 -18.40 25.51 -10.66
CA CYS A 213 -18.27 24.55 -11.76
C CYS A 213 -19.61 24.14 -12.37
N SER A 214 -20.69 24.08 -11.59
CA SER A 214 -22.06 23.83 -12.11
C SER A 214 -22.45 24.83 -13.21
N ASN A 215 -21.86 26.03 -13.19
CA ASN A 215 -22.05 27.07 -14.19
C ASN A 215 -21.24 26.91 -15.49
N ARG A 216 -20.43 25.84 -15.68
CA ARG A 216 -19.65 25.60 -16.91
C ARG A 216 -19.64 24.11 -17.32
N HIS A 217 -20.24 23.78 -18.48
CA HIS A 217 -20.27 22.41 -19.05
C HIS A 217 -19.15 22.14 -20.09
N ARG A 218 -18.44 20.98 -19.99
CA ARG A 218 -18.25 19.89 -21.03
C ARG A 218 -16.92 19.07 -20.97
N CYS A 219 -17.08 17.73 -20.82
CA CYS A 219 -16.49 16.57 -21.57
C CYS A 219 -14.96 16.17 -21.49
N PRO A 220 -14.49 14.97 -21.97
CA PRO A 220 -14.39 13.70 -21.20
C PRO A 220 -13.13 12.77 -21.44
N SER A 221 -13.08 11.66 -20.69
CA SER A 221 -12.60 10.26 -20.94
C SER A 221 -11.12 9.81 -21.11
N ALA A 222 -10.73 8.87 -20.20
CA ALA A 222 -10.15 7.49 -20.30
C ALA A 222 -9.08 7.05 -21.33
N PHE A 223 -8.19 6.09 -20.96
CA PHE A 223 -7.62 4.99 -21.80
C PHE A 223 -6.96 3.84 -20.99
N HIS A 224 -6.67 2.70 -21.66
CA HIS A 224 -6.46 1.31 -21.18
C HIS A 224 -5.27 0.58 -21.89
N THR A 225 -4.98 -0.69 -21.50
CA THR A 225 -4.11 -1.80 -22.07
C THR A 225 -2.65 -1.94 -21.56
N GLY A 226 -1.91 -3.08 -21.46
CA GLY A 226 -2.09 -4.56 -21.53
C GLY A 226 -0.76 -5.34 -21.84
N GLY A 227 -0.36 -6.39 -21.07
CA GLY A 227 0.23 -7.70 -21.53
C GLY A 227 1.75 -8.17 -21.45
N VAL A 228 2.02 -9.18 -20.56
CA VAL A 228 2.70 -10.55 -20.66
C VAL A 228 4.24 -10.87 -20.51
N ASP A 229 4.55 -11.75 -19.49
CA ASP A 229 5.59 -12.80 -19.15
C ASP A 229 7.13 -12.57 -19.28
N ALA A 230 8.06 -13.05 -18.42
CA ALA A 230 8.19 -14.21 -17.49
C ALA A 230 9.42 -14.09 -16.51
N MET A 231 9.37 -14.64 -15.26
CA MET A 231 10.48 -15.38 -14.55
C MET A 231 10.29 -15.47 -13.01
N ILE A 232 9.61 -16.51 -12.46
CA ILE A 232 9.35 -16.60 -10.99
C ILE A 232 9.62 -17.99 -10.45
N THR A 233 10.84 -18.16 -9.96
CA THR A 233 11.22 -19.36 -9.20
C THR A 233 12.09 -19.03 -7.97
N ILE A 234 12.44 -17.76 -7.74
CA ILE A 234 13.46 -17.40 -6.73
C ILE A 234 12.86 -16.97 -5.37
N LEU A 235 11.57 -16.61 -5.30
CA LEU A 235 11.02 -15.96 -4.09
C LEU A 235 10.60 -16.90 -2.95
N LEU A 236 10.67 -18.22 -3.15
CA LEU A 236 10.17 -19.20 -2.18
C LEU A 236 11.18 -19.60 -1.09
N VAL A 237 12.45 -19.27 -1.25
CA VAL A 237 13.48 -19.64 -0.28
C VAL A 237 13.40 -18.82 1.02
N ALA A 238 12.78 -17.63 1.00
CA ALA A 238 12.67 -16.77 2.19
C ALA A 238 11.43 -17.05 3.08
N LEU A 239 10.36 -17.64 2.56
CA LEU A 239 9.11 -17.88 3.31
C LEU A 239 9.12 -19.20 4.10
N VAL A 240 9.90 -20.20 3.66
CA VAL A 240 9.93 -21.52 4.29
C VAL A 240 10.87 -21.58 5.50
N MET A 241 11.85 -20.67 5.59
CA MET A 241 12.90 -20.74 6.63
C MET A 241 12.46 -20.31 8.04
N TYR A 242 11.25 -19.76 8.23
CA TYR A 242 10.80 -19.25 9.55
C TYR A 242 9.39 -19.70 9.99
N SER A 243 8.86 -20.79 9.41
CA SER A 243 7.65 -21.45 9.93
C SER A 243 7.97 -22.59 10.92
N ILE A 244 9.13 -22.55 11.59
CA ILE A 244 9.47 -23.37 12.77
C ILE A 244 9.40 -22.49 14.01
#